data_AF-A0A0M0K631-F1
#
_entry.id   AF-A0A0M0K631-F1
#
_cell.length_a   1.000
_cell.length_b   1.000
_cell.length_c   1.000
_cell.angle_alpha   90.00
_cell.angle_beta   90.00
_cell.angle_gamma   90.00
#
_symmetry.space_group_name_H-M   'P 1'
#
loop_
_entity.id
_entity.type
_entity.pdbx_description
1 polymer ?
#
loop_
_entity_poly.entity_id
_entity_poly.type
_entity_poly.pdbx_seq_one_letter_code
_entity_poly.pdbx_strand_id
1 'polypeptide(L)'
;MVFTMLCAIMALPLQMRGAEVNEVQALQASEAPQVLVIISDHGSGTAEFGAALQTHPCMIDLGEPFAFKKTVWATNAVAECTGNMATDMTTTVFNAITGELVKGSNPVLMDRIAAQKTHVAIYGKLSDTQVRRPVALNIGVDEASLYDGLNYNFAEYVLRIRDKVCAGVPADVCAPEDCKITLKMLPQFVNANTAGVLMADDPPASKCTTARNDKAMIAWKDALQSMVDSPKVATFALTRNERDRQMSLFKEYGMIMGKFDCSLARDPSPFASAATFPNVDDQISIEDCWTGTAGANKCLETALKLVGLSAEDCATAGAEKMASSNTAMCAATPQAVYKRLSNGNLEKMAM
;
A
#
# COMPACT_ATOMS: atom_id res chain seq x y z
N MET A 1 29.04 -40.95 55.33
CA MET A 1 27.70 -40.65 54.78
C MET A 1 27.43 -39.18 55.06
N VAL A 2 27.36 -38.21 54.15
CA VAL A 2 27.28 -38.15 52.70
C VAL A 2 27.86 -36.78 52.26
N PHE A 3 28.66 -36.81 51.20
CA PHE A 3 29.15 -35.78 50.28
C PHE A 3 28.93 -34.27 50.56
N THR A 4 30.04 -33.58 50.83
CA THR A 4 30.31 -32.21 50.36
C THR A 4 30.68 -32.27 48.87
N MET A 5 29.85 -31.72 47.98
CA MET A 5 30.19 -31.58 46.56
C MET A 5 30.58 -30.13 46.28
N LEU A 6 31.86 -29.93 45.97
CA LEU A 6 32.43 -28.70 45.43
C LEU A 6 31.68 -28.30 44.15
N CYS A 7 31.07 -27.11 44.15
CA CYS A 7 30.76 -26.40 42.91
C CYS A 7 32.05 -25.74 42.40
N ALA A 8 32.77 -26.43 41.52
CA ALA A 8 33.77 -25.78 40.68
C ALA A 8 33.05 -24.96 39.60
N ILE A 9 32.82 -23.68 39.87
CA ILE A 9 32.50 -22.70 38.81
C ILE A 9 33.82 -22.44 38.09
N MET A 10 34.06 -23.17 37.01
CA MET A 10 35.10 -22.80 36.06
C MET A 10 34.72 -21.45 35.47
N ALA A 11 35.50 -20.43 35.79
CA ALA A 11 35.47 -19.12 35.16
C ALA A 11 35.84 -19.29 33.68
N LEU A 12 34.83 -19.47 32.83
CA LEU A 12 34.96 -19.23 31.40
C LEU A 12 35.25 -17.73 31.21
N PRO A 13 36.24 -17.35 30.39
CA PRO A 13 36.58 -15.95 30.19
C PRO A 13 35.37 -15.23 29.58
N LEU A 14 34.93 -14.17 30.26
CA LEU A 14 33.85 -13.25 29.86
C LEU A 14 34.06 -12.59 28.47
N GLN A 15 35.18 -12.86 27.81
CA GLN A 15 35.53 -12.31 26.50
C GLN A 15 34.96 -13.11 25.32
N MET A 16 34.58 -14.39 25.47
CA MET A 16 33.98 -15.15 24.35
C MET A 16 32.47 -14.92 24.18
N ARG A 17 31.76 -14.52 25.24
CA ARG A 17 30.33 -14.16 25.16
C ARG A 17 30.08 -12.83 24.45
N GLY A 18 31.06 -11.92 24.43
CA GLY A 18 30.93 -10.66 23.69
C GLY A 18 31.07 -10.84 22.18
N ALA A 19 31.88 -11.81 21.74
CA ALA A 19 32.11 -12.10 20.33
C ALA A 19 30.94 -12.87 19.69
N GLU A 20 30.39 -13.90 20.37
CA GLU A 20 29.21 -14.64 19.86
C GLU A 20 27.94 -13.78 19.89
N VAL A 21 27.77 -12.88 20.88
CA VAL A 21 26.62 -11.96 20.91
C VAL A 21 26.75 -10.90 19.81
N ASN A 22 27.96 -10.40 19.52
CA ASN A 22 28.20 -9.52 18.38
C ASN A 22 28.07 -10.25 17.03
N GLU A 23 28.45 -11.53 16.90
CA GLU A 23 28.25 -12.28 15.67
C GLU A 23 26.78 -12.62 15.44
N VAL A 24 26.00 -12.96 16.47
CA VAL A 24 24.55 -13.19 16.34
C VAL A 24 23.80 -11.87 16.07
N GLN A 25 24.25 -10.74 16.62
CA GLN A 25 23.71 -9.40 16.31
C GLN A 25 24.22 -8.82 14.98
N ALA A 26 25.41 -9.22 14.50
CA ALA A 26 25.93 -8.82 13.18
C ALA A 26 25.43 -9.73 12.05
N LEU A 27 25.09 -11.00 12.32
CA LEU A 27 24.36 -11.89 11.41
C LEU A 27 22.86 -11.55 11.34
N GLN A 28 22.38 -10.74 12.28
CA GLN A 28 21.12 -9.98 12.19
C GLN A 28 21.41 -8.49 11.99
N ALA A 29 22.37 -8.13 11.12
CA ALA A 29 22.18 -6.90 10.36
C ALA A 29 20.85 -7.09 9.62
N SER A 30 19.76 -6.63 10.24
CA SER A 30 18.40 -6.74 9.70
C SER A 30 18.47 -6.20 8.29
N GLU A 31 18.45 -7.08 7.29
CA GLU A 31 18.32 -6.65 5.90
C GLU A 31 17.12 -5.70 5.86
N ALA A 32 17.33 -4.50 5.32
CA ALA A 32 16.27 -3.52 5.24
C ALA A 32 15.06 -4.16 4.54
N PRO A 33 13.82 -3.85 4.98
CA PRO A 33 12.61 -4.40 4.39
C PRO A 33 12.64 -4.39 2.85
N GLN A 34 12.14 -5.46 2.24
CA GLN A 34 12.24 -5.74 0.81
C GLN A 34 11.03 -5.22 0.02
N VAL A 35 9.91 -4.99 0.71
CA VAL A 35 8.64 -4.52 0.16
C VAL A 35 8.17 -3.31 0.95
N LEU A 36 7.66 -2.29 0.25
CA LEU A 36 6.93 -1.18 0.85
C LEU A 36 5.44 -1.30 0.51
N VAL A 37 4.55 -1.32 1.49
CA VAL A 37 3.10 -1.35 1.26
C VAL A 37 2.46 -0.05 1.69
N ILE A 38 1.76 0.61 0.75
CA ILE A 38 0.98 1.82 1.01
C ILE A 38 -0.40 1.41 1.51
N ILE A 39 -0.67 1.59 2.80
CA ILE A 39 -1.96 1.30 3.43
C ILE A 39 -2.84 2.54 3.36
N SER A 40 -4.01 2.45 2.71
CA SER A 40 -4.85 3.65 2.52
C SER A 40 -6.28 3.33 2.11
N ASP A 41 -7.16 4.32 2.20
CA ASP A 41 -8.39 4.36 1.43
C ASP A 41 -8.18 4.88 -0.01
N HIS A 42 -9.12 4.59 -0.90
CA HIS A 42 -9.17 5.24 -2.21
C HIS A 42 -9.38 6.75 -2.06
N GLY A 43 -8.80 7.52 -2.99
CA GLY A 43 -8.90 8.99 -3.00
C GLY A 43 -7.88 9.70 -2.11
N SER A 44 -6.92 9.00 -1.49
CA SER A 44 -5.91 9.60 -0.60
C SER A 44 -4.61 10.05 -1.30
N GLY A 45 -4.52 9.98 -2.63
CA GLY A 45 -3.30 10.37 -3.38
C GLY A 45 -2.24 9.26 -3.52
N THR A 46 -2.62 8.00 -3.31
CA THR A 46 -1.71 6.85 -3.40
C THR A 46 -1.15 6.61 -4.80
N ALA A 47 -1.86 7.06 -5.86
CA ALA A 47 -1.40 6.88 -7.23
C ALA A 47 -0.19 7.77 -7.53
N GLU A 48 -0.26 9.04 -7.14
CA GLU A 48 0.81 10.02 -7.31
C GLU A 48 1.98 9.72 -6.38
N PHE A 49 1.68 9.24 -5.16
CA PHE A 49 2.73 8.81 -4.23
C PHE A 49 3.51 7.60 -4.76
N GLY A 50 2.82 6.55 -5.24
CA GLY A 50 3.47 5.38 -5.86
C GLY A 50 4.30 5.76 -7.09
N ALA A 51 3.74 6.61 -7.97
CA ALA A 51 4.46 7.11 -9.14
C ALA A 51 5.69 7.96 -8.78
N ALA A 52 5.65 8.69 -7.66
CA ALA A 52 6.79 9.44 -7.15
C ALA A 52 7.88 8.50 -6.60
N LEU A 53 7.49 7.47 -5.84
CA LEU A 53 8.42 6.43 -5.37
C LEU A 53 9.12 5.71 -6.53
N GLN A 54 8.40 5.41 -7.61
CA GLN A 54 8.94 4.76 -8.81
C GLN A 54 10.02 5.58 -9.55
N THR A 55 10.17 6.86 -9.23
CA THR A 55 11.26 7.65 -9.80
C THR A 55 12.64 7.26 -9.23
N HIS A 56 12.68 6.50 -8.12
CA HIS A 56 13.88 5.87 -7.60
C HIS A 56 14.25 4.63 -8.44
N PRO A 57 15.51 4.47 -8.90
CA PRO A 57 15.91 3.39 -9.82
C PRO A 57 15.70 1.98 -9.27
N CYS A 58 15.72 1.82 -7.94
CA CYS A 58 15.51 0.56 -7.23
C CYS A 58 14.09 0.33 -6.71
N MET A 59 13.11 1.18 -7.05
CA MET A 59 11.73 1.04 -6.57
C MET A 59 10.77 0.83 -7.74
N ILE A 60 10.11 -0.33 -7.77
CA ILE A 60 9.12 -0.65 -8.80
C ILE A 60 7.70 -0.52 -8.21
N ASP A 61 6.91 0.44 -8.71
CA ASP A 61 5.51 0.61 -8.28
C ASP A 61 4.57 -0.30 -9.09
N LEU A 62 3.91 -1.22 -8.40
CA LEU A 62 2.88 -2.09 -8.96
C LEU A 62 1.48 -1.49 -8.82
N GLY A 63 1.34 -0.34 -8.15
CA GLY A 63 0.08 0.34 -7.93
C GLY A 63 -0.92 -0.53 -7.18
N GLU A 64 -2.08 -0.75 -7.78
CA GLU A 64 -3.16 -1.56 -7.21
C GLU A 64 -3.09 -2.98 -7.80
N PRO A 65 -2.60 -3.98 -7.03
CA PRO A 65 -2.48 -5.35 -7.52
C PRO A 65 -3.83 -6.08 -7.50
N PHE A 66 -4.86 -5.50 -6.89
CA PHE A 66 -6.22 -6.02 -6.84
C PHE A 66 -7.20 -4.96 -7.33
N ALA A 67 -8.39 -5.40 -7.75
CA ALA A 67 -9.46 -4.49 -8.14
C ALA A 67 -10.82 -5.14 -7.89
N PHE A 68 -11.76 -4.34 -7.36
CA PHE A 68 -13.13 -4.80 -7.10
C PHE A 68 -13.79 -5.37 -8.35
N LYS A 69 -14.53 -6.48 -8.16
CA LYS A 69 -15.16 -7.28 -9.23
C LYS A 69 -14.21 -7.94 -10.24
N LYS A 70 -12.90 -7.75 -10.13
CA LYS A 70 -11.91 -8.48 -10.95
C LYS A 70 -11.22 -9.54 -10.13
N THR A 71 -10.43 -9.11 -9.15
CA THR A 71 -9.77 -10.01 -8.20
C THR A 71 -9.52 -9.27 -6.89
N VAL A 72 -9.93 -9.87 -5.78
CA VAL A 72 -9.73 -9.38 -4.41
C VAL A 72 -8.89 -10.38 -3.63
N TRP A 73 -8.08 -9.90 -2.68
CA TRP A 73 -7.22 -10.73 -1.84
C TRP A 73 -8.04 -11.73 -1.05
N ALA A 74 -9.07 -11.25 -0.34
CA ALA A 74 -9.91 -12.11 0.47
C ALA A 74 -11.34 -11.59 0.58
N THR A 75 -12.29 -12.51 0.68
CA THR A 75 -13.68 -12.17 1.00
C THR A 75 -14.39 -13.37 1.62
N ASN A 76 -15.62 -13.17 2.06
CA ASN A 76 -16.52 -14.21 2.52
C ASN A 76 -17.94 -13.88 2.07
N ALA A 77 -18.81 -14.90 2.04
CA ALA A 77 -20.23 -14.68 1.83
C ALA A 77 -20.83 -13.80 2.96
N VAL A 78 -21.74 -12.90 2.58
CA VAL A 78 -22.45 -11.99 3.50
C VAL A 78 -23.94 -12.19 3.27
N ALA A 79 -24.67 -12.69 4.26
CA ALA A 79 -26.07 -13.11 4.10
C ALA A 79 -26.99 -11.94 3.77
N GLU A 80 -26.68 -10.75 4.29
CA GLU A 80 -27.41 -9.50 4.07
C GLU A 80 -27.25 -8.96 2.64
N CYS A 81 -26.27 -9.48 1.89
CA CYS A 81 -25.96 -9.05 0.54
C CYS A 81 -26.52 -10.06 -0.48
N THR A 82 -27.62 -9.69 -1.14
CA THR A 82 -28.35 -10.55 -2.09
C THR A 82 -28.42 -9.96 -3.49
N GLY A 83 -28.80 -10.79 -4.48
CA GLY A 83 -28.93 -10.36 -5.88
C GLY A 83 -27.64 -9.77 -6.43
N ASN A 84 -27.73 -8.59 -7.04
CA ASN A 84 -26.58 -7.89 -7.64
C ASN A 84 -25.55 -7.38 -6.60
N MET A 85 -25.88 -7.44 -5.31
CA MET A 85 -24.99 -7.09 -4.21
C MET A 85 -24.33 -8.32 -3.58
N ALA A 86 -24.72 -9.53 -4.00
CA ALA A 86 -24.14 -10.77 -3.49
C ALA A 86 -22.63 -10.80 -3.73
N THR A 87 -21.90 -11.42 -2.80
CA THR A 87 -20.44 -11.54 -2.90
C THR A 87 -20.08 -12.53 -4.01
N ASP A 88 -19.26 -12.09 -4.95
CA ASP A 88 -18.77 -12.94 -6.04
C ASP A 88 -17.47 -13.65 -5.64
N MET A 89 -17.62 -14.88 -5.14
CA MET A 89 -16.49 -15.72 -4.73
C MET A 89 -15.56 -16.11 -5.89
N THR A 90 -15.97 -15.98 -7.16
CA THR A 90 -15.12 -16.31 -8.33
C THR A 90 -14.00 -15.28 -8.54
N THR A 91 -14.12 -14.11 -7.91
CA THR A 91 -13.13 -13.04 -7.94
C THR A 91 -12.18 -13.08 -6.74
N THR A 92 -12.23 -14.12 -5.92
CA THR A 92 -11.56 -14.15 -4.62
C THR A 92 -10.35 -15.06 -4.63
N VAL A 93 -9.19 -14.58 -4.18
CA VAL A 93 -8.01 -15.42 -3.98
C VAL A 93 -8.18 -16.32 -2.75
N PHE A 94 -8.50 -15.75 -1.59
CA PHE A 94 -8.70 -16.50 -0.34
C PHE A 94 -10.08 -16.31 0.27
N ASN A 95 -10.64 -17.39 0.82
CA ASN A 95 -11.78 -17.25 1.74
C ASN A 95 -11.27 -16.64 3.06
N ALA A 96 -11.79 -15.46 3.41
CA ALA A 96 -11.37 -14.69 4.57
C ALA A 96 -11.60 -15.39 5.92
N ILE A 97 -12.50 -16.38 5.99
CA ILE A 97 -12.83 -17.10 7.24
C ILE A 97 -12.03 -18.39 7.35
N THR A 98 -11.94 -19.16 6.27
CA THR A 98 -11.29 -20.48 6.30
C THR A 98 -9.81 -20.43 5.96
N GLY A 99 -9.34 -19.34 5.36
CA GLY A 99 -7.98 -19.24 4.79
C GLY A 99 -7.76 -20.13 3.57
N GLU A 100 -8.81 -20.75 3.03
CA GLU A 100 -8.71 -21.62 1.86
C GLU A 100 -8.40 -20.80 0.61
N LEU A 101 -7.42 -21.26 -0.17
CA LEU A 101 -7.14 -20.71 -1.49
C LEU A 101 -8.27 -21.10 -2.46
N VAL A 102 -9.09 -20.12 -2.82
CA VAL A 102 -10.23 -20.26 -3.75
C VAL A 102 -9.77 -20.10 -5.20
N LYS A 103 -8.81 -19.22 -5.46
CA LYS A 103 -8.31 -18.91 -6.80
C LYS A 103 -6.81 -18.67 -6.80
N GLY A 104 -6.07 -19.52 -7.52
CA GLY A 104 -4.62 -19.37 -7.75
C GLY A 104 -4.27 -18.48 -8.94
N SER A 105 -4.95 -17.34 -9.10
CA SER A 105 -4.63 -16.35 -10.15
C SER A 105 -5.11 -14.94 -9.83
N ASN A 106 -4.36 -13.95 -10.31
CA ASN A 106 -4.66 -12.53 -10.21
C ASN A 106 -4.27 -11.80 -11.51
N PRO A 107 -5.18 -11.74 -12.50
CA PRO A 107 -4.92 -11.05 -13.76
C PRO A 107 -4.65 -9.55 -13.58
N VAL A 108 -5.16 -8.91 -12.53
CA VAL A 108 -4.89 -7.48 -12.26
C VAL A 108 -3.42 -7.28 -11.97
N LEU A 109 -2.83 -8.11 -11.10
CA LEU A 109 -1.38 -8.08 -10.84
C LEU A 109 -0.57 -8.34 -12.11
N MET A 110 -0.98 -9.30 -12.94
CA MET A 110 -0.28 -9.62 -14.18
C MET A 110 -0.26 -8.43 -15.16
N ASP A 111 -1.38 -7.71 -15.29
CA ASP A 111 -1.45 -6.47 -16.07
C ASP A 111 -0.51 -5.39 -15.48
N ARG A 112 -0.48 -5.24 -14.15
CA ARG A 112 0.40 -4.28 -13.47
C ARG A 112 1.87 -4.58 -13.71
N ILE A 113 2.28 -5.85 -13.64
CA ILE A 113 3.66 -6.26 -13.89
C ILE A 113 4.00 -6.12 -15.38
N ALA A 114 3.09 -6.47 -16.28
CA ALA A 114 3.29 -6.28 -17.72
C ALA A 114 3.51 -4.81 -18.08
N ALA A 115 2.82 -3.88 -17.41
CA ALA A 115 3.02 -2.45 -17.58
C ALA A 115 4.43 -1.97 -17.18
N GLN A 116 5.15 -2.72 -16.32
CA GLN A 116 6.52 -2.39 -15.92
C GLN A 116 7.58 -2.80 -16.95
N LYS A 117 7.24 -3.64 -17.94
CA LYS A 117 8.22 -4.14 -18.93
C LYS A 117 8.89 -3.02 -19.73
N THR A 118 8.19 -1.89 -19.90
CA THR A 118 8.75 -0.65 -20.43
C THR A 118 8.94 0.33 -19.29
N HIS A 119 9.94 0.12 -18.43
CA HIS A 119 10.22 1.06 -17.35
C HIS A 119 10.76 2.35 -17.97
N VAL A 120 9.91 3.37 -17.98
CA VAL A 120 10.17 4.62 -18.71
C VAL A 120 11.29 5.37 -18.01
N ALA A 121 12.48 5.32 -18.61
CA ALA A 121 13.67 6.08 -18.24
C ALA A 121 14.13 5.89 -16.78
N ILE A 122 14.82 4.79 -16.52
CA ILE A 122 15.62 4.67 -15.30
C ILE A 122 16.83 5.62 -15.44
N TYR A 123 17.10 6.40 -14.40
CA TYR A 123 18.41 7.00 -14.20
C TYR A 123 19.38 5.85 -13.86
N GLY A 124 19.94 5.21 -14.87
CA GLY A 124 21.01 4.24 -14.67
C GLY A 124 22.32 4.98 -14.50
N LYS A 125 23.14 4.60 -13.51
CA LYS A 125 24.55 5.03 -13.46
C LYS A 125 25.36 4.14 -14.42
N LEU A 126 25.54 4.60 -15.65
CA LEU A 126 26.64 4.10 -16.49
C LEU A 126 27.87 4.89 -16.06
N SER A 127 28.57 4.44 -15.00
CA SER A 127 29.66 5.15 -14.29
C SER A 127 29.18 6.31 -13.40
N ASP A 128 30.09 7.17 -12.90
CA ASP A 128 29.79 8.35 -12.06
C ASP A 128 28.83 9.37 -12.71
N THR A 129 28.41 9.12 -13.96
CA THR A 129 27.42 9.90 -14.70
C THR A 129 26.05 9.23 -14.71
N GLN A 130 25.03 9.97 -14.25
CA GLN A 130 23.62 9.59 -14.45
C GLN A 130 23.27 9.61 -15.94
N VAL A 131 22.86 8.47 -16.49
CA VAL A 131 22.38 8.35 -17.87
C VAL A 131 20.91 7.94 -17.86
N ARG A 132 20.06 8.75 -18.48
CA ARG A 132 18.68 8.35 -18.78
C ARG A 132 18.70 7.40 -19.97
N ARG A 133 18.40 6.13 -19.75
CA ARG A 133 18.12 5.19 -20.84
C ARG A 133 16.86 4.39 -20.54
N PRO A 134 16.02 4.11 -21.54
CA PRO A 134 14.94 3.14 -21.37
C PRO A 134 15.59 1.77 -21.11
N VAL A 135 15.17 1.10 -20.04
CA VAL A 135 15.59 -0.26 -19.75
C VAL A 135 14.34 -1.14 -19.83
N ALA A 136 14.39 -2.12 -20.73
CA ALA A 136 13.36 -3.15 -20.78
C ALA A 136 13.55 -4.07 -19.58
N LEU A 137 12.53 -4.17 -18.72
CA LEU A 137 12.55 -5.12 -17.62
C LEU A 137 12.06 -6.47 -18.13
N ASN A 138 12.85 -7.52 -17.93
CA ASN A 138 12.48 -8.86 -18.34
C ASN A 138 11.71 -9.57 -17.21
N ILE A 139 10.58 -8.97 -16.81
CA ILE A 139 9.78 -9.51 -15.72
C ILE A 139 8.90 -10.63 -16.27
N GLY A 140 9.33 -11.87 -16.02
CA GLY A 140 8.53 -13.07 -16.20
C GLY A 140 7.82 -13.40 -14.89
N VAL A 141 6.50 -13.54 -14.93
CA VAL A 141 5.73 -14.00 -13.76
C VAL A 141 5.18 -15.37 -14.09
N ASP A 142 5.80 -16.38 -13.51
CA ASP A 142 5.17 -17.68 -13.36
C ASP A 142 4.08 -17.55 -12.30
N GLU A 143 2.85 -17.29 -12.75
CA GLU A 143 1.70 -17.03 -11.88
C GLU A 143 1.42 -18.22 -10.96
N ALA A 144 1.59 -19.46 -11.43
CA ALA A 144 1.36 -20.65 -10.63
C ALA A 144 2.27 -20.67 -9.39
N SER A 145 3.55 -20.30 -9.56
CA SER A 145 4.51 -20.26 -8.45
C SER A 145 4.20 -19.20 -7.38
N LEU A 146 3.39 -18.18 -7.68
CA LEU A 146 2.95 -17.22 -6.66
C LEU A 146 1.99 -17.87 -5.66
N TYR A 147 1.19 -18.85 -6.10
CA TYR A 147 0.14 -19.48 -5.29
C TYR A 147 0.47 -20.89 -4.81
N ASP A 148 1.48 -21.55 -5.40
CA ASP A 148 1.89 -22.90 -5.00
C ASP A 148 2.33 -22.92 -3.52
N GLY A 149 1.59 -23.64 -2.68
CA GLY A 149 1.78 -23.69 -1.23
C GLY A 149 1.62 -22.35 -0.50
N LEU A 150 1.02 -21.32 -1.13
CA LEU A 150 0.78 -20.03 -0.48
C LEU A 150 -0.30 -20.19 0.60
N ASN A 151 0.05 -19.86 1.84
CA ASN A 151 -0.92 -19.78 2.93
C ASN A 151 -1.69 -18.46 2.89
N TYR A 152 -2.76 -18.36 3.67
CA TYR A 152 -3.48 -17.10 3.85
C TYR A 152 -2.63 -16.09 4.64
N ASN A 153 -1.66 -15.48 3.96
CA ASN A 153 -0.67 -14.56 4.50
C ASN A 153 -0.32 -13.50 3.44
N PHE A 154 -0.66 -12.24 3.69
CA PHE A 154 -0.48 -11.18 2.70
C PHE A 154 1.00 -10.80 2.55
N ALA A 155 1.76 -10.77 3.64
CA ALA A 155 3.20 -10.52 3.60
C ALA A 155 3.95 -11.55 2.73
N GLU A 156 3.66 -12.84 2.89
CA GLU A 156 4.26 -13.89 2.07
C GLU A 156 3.94 -13.69 0.58
N TYR A 157 2.68 -13.35 0.28
CA TYR A 157 2.25 -13.08 -1.10
C TYR A 157 3.04 -11.93 -1.74
N VAL A 158 3.17 -10.79 -1.05
CA VAL A 158 3.88 -9.62 -1.61
C VAL A 158 5.39 -9.85 -1.72
N LEU A 159 5.99 -10.66 -0.84
CA LEU A 159 7.40 -11.06 -0.95
C LEU A 159 7.65 -11.94 -2.17
N ARG A 160 6.75 -12.91 -2.44
CA ARG A 160 6.82 -13.73 -3.66
C ARG A 160 6.72 -12.88 -4.92
N ILE A 161 5.87 -11.84 -4.91
CA ILE A 161 5.77 -10.88 -6.02
C ILE A 161 7.10 -10.14 -6.21
N ARG A 162 7.68 -9.62 -5.11
CA ARG A 162 8.95 -8.91 -5.13
C ARG A 162 10.05 -9.73 -5.78
N ASP A 163 10.19 -10.99 -5.38
CA ASP A 163 11.26 -11.85 -5.90
C ASP A 163 11.13 -12.09 -7.41
N LYS A 164 9.90 -12.23 -7.92
CA LYS A 164 9.65 -12.35 -9.38
C LYS A 164 9.93 -11.05 -10.13
N VAL A 165 9.50 -9.91 -9.58
CA VAL A 165 9.73 -8.61 -10.20
C VAL A 165 11.23 -8.29 -10.24
N CYS A 166 11.92 -8.43 -9.11
CA CYS A 166 13.33 -8.10 -8.98
C CYS A 166 14.26 -9.05 -9.75
N ALA A 167 13.87 -10.30 -9.99
CA ALA A 167 14.60 -11.20 -10.89
C ALA A 167 14.68 -10.67 -12.34
N GLY A 168 13.73 -9.80 -12.74
CA GLY A 168 13.69 -9.17 -14.06
C GLY A 168 14.41 -7.82 -14.15
N VAL A 169 14.99 -7.31 -13.05
CA VAL A 169 15.68 -6.02 -12.99
C VAL A 169 17.19 -6.22 -13.21
N PRO A 170 17.79 -5.53 -14.21
CA PRO A 170 19.23 -5.63 -14.44
C PRO A 170 20.09 -5.08 -13.28
N ALA A 171 21.18 -5.77 -12.94
CA ALA A 171 22.06 -5.37 -11.84
C ALA A 171 22.76 -4.00 -12.05
N ASP A 172 22.90 -3.55 -13.30
CA ASP A 172 23.46 -2.24 -13.65
C ASP A 172 22.43 -1.09 -13.57
N VAL A 173 21.16 -1.43 -13.34
CA VAL A 173 20.09 -0.49 -12.98
C VAL A 173 19.97 -0.36 -11.48
N CYS A 174 19.89 -1.51 -10.81
CA CYS A 174 19.73 -1.61 -9.37
C CYS A 174 20.35 -2.92 -8.92
N ALA A 175 21.16 -2.88 -7.85
CA ALA A 175 21.71 -4.10 -7.27
C ALA A 175 20.57 -5.01 -6.79
N PRO A 176 20.65 -6.35 -6.96
CA PRO A 176 19.58 -7.27 -6.56
C PRO A 176 19.12 -7.13 -5.09
N GLU A 177 20.04 -6.79 -4.19
CA GLU A 177 19.80 -6.53 -2.77
C GLU A 177 18.98 -5.24 -2.52
N ASP A 178 19.17 -4.24 -3.38
CA ASP A 178 18.53 -2.93 -3.29
C ASP A 178 17.19 -2.90 -4.01
N CYS A 179 16.90 -3.86 -4.90
CA CYS A 179 15.63 -3.90 -5.62
C CYS A 179 14.45 -4.11 -4.65
N LYS A 180 13.54 -3.13 -4.63
CA LYS A 180 12.30 -3.14 -3.84
C LYS A 180 11.10 -3.00 -4.77
N ILE A 181 9.94 -3.42 -4.27
CA ILE A 181 8.65 -3.09 -4.89
C ILE A 181 7.83 -2.23 -3.93
N THR A 182 6.95 -1.41 -4.48
CA THR A 182 5.86 -0.79 -3.75
C THR A 182 4.52 -1.19 -4.37
N LEU A 183 3.52 -1.36 -3.50
CA LEU A 183 2.14 -1.62 -3.91
C LEU A 183 1.17 -1.06 -2.88
N LYS A 184 -0.08 -0.93 -3.27
CA LYS A 184 -1.15 -0.48 -2.39
C LYS A 184 -1.81 -1.66 -1.69
N MET A 185 -2.31 -1.42 -0.49
CA MET A 185 -3.30 -2.27 0.18
C MET A 185 -4.48 -1.39 0.58
N LEU A 186 -5.62 -1.60 -0.08
CA LEU A 186 -6.84 -0.79 0.08
C LEU A 186 -7.95 -1.68 0.64
N PRO A 187 -8.87 -1.16 1.48
CA PRO A 187 -9.95 -1.98 2.08
C PRO A 187 -10.83 -2.71 1.05
N GLN A 188 -10.94 -2.14 -0.16
CA GLN A 188 -11.65 -2.78 -1.27
C GLN A 188 -11.05 -4.16 -1.65
N PHE A 189 -9.77 -4.40 -1.39
CA PHE A 189 -9.09 -5.66 -1.68
C PHE A 189 -9.50 -6.77 -0.73
N VAL A 190 -10.14 -6.42 0.38
CA VAL A 190 -10.82 -7.34 1.28
C VAL A 190 -12.35 -7.19 1.21
N ASN A 191 -12.86 -6.71 0.07
CA ASN A 191 -14.28 -6.49 -0.22
C ASN A 191 -14.98 -5.44 0.67
N ALA A 192 -14.25 -4.52 1.29
CA ALA A 192 -14.85 -3.40 2.01
C ALA A 192 -15.32 -2.28 1.07
N ASN A 193 -16.25 -1.45 1.55
CA ASN A 193 -16.62 -0.18 0.94
C ASN A 193 -16.35 0.98 1.90
N THR A 194 -15.37 1.80 1.52
CA THR A 194 -14.95 3.00 2.26
C THR A 194 -15.16 4.30 1.45
N ALA A 195 -16.07 4.30 0.47
CA ALA A 195 -16.34 5.49 -0.35
C ALA A 195 -16.85 6.69 0.48
N GLY A 196 -17.51 6.43 1.61
CA GLY A 196 -18.06 7.47 2.47
C GLY A 196 -19.36 8.08 1.93
N VAL A 197 -19.58 9.35 2.22
CA VAL A 197 -20.77 10.13 1.83
C VAL A 197 -20.39 11.01 0.64
N LEU A 198 -20.79 10.60 -0.56
CA LEU A 198 -20.45 11.28 -1.80
C LEU A 198 -21.48 12.36 -2.16
N MET A 199 -22.71 12.28 -1.66
CA MET A 199 -23.75 13.26 -1.90
C MET A 199 -24.39 13.74 -0.59
N ALA A 200 -24.87 14.98 -0.58
CA ALA A 200 -25.50 15.59 0.59
C ALA A 200 -26.77 14.85 1.05
N ASP A 201 -27.43 14.16 0.13
CA ASP A 201 -28.66 13.39 0.32
C ASP A 201 -28.43 11.87 0.23
N ASP A 202 -27.18 11.41 0.32
CA ASP A 202 -26.90 9.98 0.38
C ASP A 202 -27.64 9.35 1.58
N PRO A 203 -28.35 8.22 1.37
CA PRO A 203 -28.95 7.51 2.48
C PRO A 203 -27.87 6.92 3.39
N PRO A 204 -28.20 6.62 4.65
CA PRO A 204 -27.32 5.84 5.51
C PRO A 204 -26.88 4.52 4.84
N ALA A 205 -25.72 4.02 5.25
CA ALA A 205 -25.20 2.75 4.74
C ALA A 205 -26.25 1.63 4.85
N SER A 206 -26.43 0.87 3.77
CA SER A 206 -27.36 -0.25 3.74
C SER A 206 -26.90 -1.38 4.67
N LYS A 207 -27.83 -2.24 5.11
CA LYS A 207 -27.51 -3.43 5.93
C LYS A 207 -26.44 -4.32 5.30
N CYS A 208 -26.48 -4.51 3.98
CA CYS A 208 -25.45 -5.23 3.25
C CYS A 208 -24.08 -4.55 3.37
N THR A 209 -23.99 -3.23 3.18
CA THR A 209 -22.71 -2.51 3.30
C THR A 209 -22.13 -2.62 4.70
N THR A 210 -22.95 -2.44 5.73
CA THR A 210 -22.53 -2.59 7.13
C THR A 210 -22.00 -4.01 7.40
N ALA A 211 -22.82 -5.04 7.12
CA ALA A 211 -22.43 -6.42 7.37
C ALA A 211 -21.19 -6.85 6.56
N ARG A 212 -21.06 -6.38 5.32
CA ARG A 212 -19.88 -6.62 4.49
C ARG A 212 -18.62 -5.98 5.08
N ASN A 213 -18.72 -4.73 5.53
CA ASN A 213 -17.57 -4.04 6.14
C ASN A 213 -17.15 -4.69 7.46
N ASP A 214 -18.12 -5.14 8.28
CA ASP A 214 -17.83 -5.85 9.53
C ASP A 214 -17.03 -7.14 9.27
N LYS A 215 -17.36 -7.86 8.20
CA LYS A 215 -16.64 -9.07 7.78
C LYS A 215 -15.28 -8.76 7.16
N ALA A 216 -15.23 -7.77 6.27
CA ALA A 216 -13.99 -7.32 5.63
C ALA A 216 -12.94 -6.85 6.64
N MET A 217 -13.35 -6.29 7.78
CA MET A 217 -12.45 -5.85 8.85
C MET A 217 -11.61 -7.00 9.44
N ILE A 218 -12.11 -8.24 9.41
CA ILE A 218 -11.35 -9.42 9.85
C ILE A 218 -10.15 -9.63 8.93
N ALA A 219 -10.40 -9.80 7.63
CA ALA A 219 -9.36 -9.95 6.62
C ALA A 219 -8.41 -8.75 6.54
N TRP A 220 -8.92 -7.52 6.79
CA TRP A 220 -8.10 -6.32 6.86
C TRP A 220 -7.07 -6.41 7.98
N LYS A 221 -7.51 -6.76 9.20
CA LYS A 221 -6.63 -6.89 10.36
C LYS A 221 -5.64 -8.04 10.20
N ASP A 222 -6.07 -9.17 9.64
CA ASP A 222 -5.17 -10.30 9.38
C ASP A 222 -4.07 -9.91 8.38
N ALA A 223 -4.42 -9.17 7.32
CA ALA A 223 -3.42 -8.68 6.37
C ALA A 223 -2.45 -7.70 7.02
N LEU A 224 -2.94 -6.71 7.79
CA LEU A 224 -2.09 -5.77 8.54
C LEU A 224 -1.15 -6.51 9.49
N GLN A 225 -1.68 -7.44 10.28
CA GLN A 225 -0.89 -8.23 11.22
C GLN A 225 0.18 -9.05 10.50
N SER A 226 -0.15 -9.68 9.36
CA SER A 226 0.85 -10.45 8.60
C SER A 226 2.04 -9.61 8.11
N MET A 227 1.82 -8.31 7.83
CA MET A 227 2.87 -7.39 7.44
C MET A 227 3.69 -6.94 8.66
N VAL A 228 3.04 -6.62 9.78
CA VAL A 228 3.71 -6.30 11.05
C VAL A 228 4.61 -7.44 11.53
N ASP A 229 4.16 -8.69 11.37
CA ASP A 229 4.90 -9.88 11.79
C ASP A 229 6.11 -10.19 10.88
N SER A 230 6.20 -9.54 9.72
CA SER A 230 7.22 -9.81 8.71
C SER A 230 8.30 -8.72 8.72
N PRO A 231 9.56 -9.02 9.14
CA PRO A 231 10.64 -8.02 9.12
C PRO A 231 11.06 -7.61 7.69
N LYS A 232 10.54 -8.28 6.67
CA LYS A 232 10.85 -8.00 5.26
C LYS A 232 9.81 -7.11 4.58
N VAL A 233 8.72 -6.76 5.25
CA VAL A 233 7.68 -5.90 4.71
C VAL A 233 7.57 -4.66 5.58
N ALA A 234 7.83 -3.50 4.99
CA ALA A 234 7.55 -2.22 5.60
C ALA A 234 6.20 -1.69 5.11
N THR A 235 5.55 -0.92 5.96
CA THR A 235 4.23 -0.36 5.71
C THR A 235 4.19 1.10 6.14
N PHE A 236 3.41 1.91 5.42
CA PHE A 236 2.99 3.19 5.97
C PHE A 236 1.53 3.45 5.63
N ALA A 237 0.82 4.09 6.56
CA ALA A 237 -0.51 4.59 6.31
C ALA A 237 -0.42 5.94 5.58
N LEU A 238 -0.98 6.02 4.38
CA LEU A 238 -1.16 7.28 3.68
C LEU A 238 -2.54 7.86 4.02
N THR A 239 -2.57 8.88 4.85
CA THR A 239 -3.80 9.52 5.28
C THR A 239 -4.08 10.79 4.50
N ARG A 240 -5.36 11.14 4.39
CA ARG A 240 -5.85 12.38 3.81
C ARG A 240 -7.00 12.91 4.67
N ASN A 241 -7.19 14.23 4.67
CA ASN A 241 -8.41 14.83 5.18
C ASN A 241 -9.64 14.15 4.55
N GLU A 242 -10.49 13.57 5.40
CA GLU A 242 -11.58 12.71 4.93
C GLU A 242 -12.56 13.45 4.01
N ARG A 243 -12.78 14.74 4.26
CA ARG A 243 -13.65 15.56 3.42
C ARG A 243 -13.07 15.74 2.01
N ASP A 244 -11.79 16.07 1.91
CA ASP A 244 -11.13 16.21 0.61
C ASP A 244 -10.93 14.86 -0.10
N ARG A 245 -10.74 13.77 0.67
CA ARG A 245 -10.73 12.40 0.15
C ARG A 245 -12.07 12.04 -0.50
N GLN A 246 -13.19 12.21 0.21
CA GLN A 246 -14.52 11.95 -0.33
C GLN A 246 -14.88 12.90 -1.48
N MET A 247 -14.45 14.17 -1.43
CA MET A 247 -14.59 15.10 -2.57
C MET A 247 -13.86 14.59 -3.81
N SER A 248 -12.66 14.01 -3.65
CA SER A 248 -11.93 13.38 -4.75
C SER A 248 -12.72 12.22 -5.36
N LEU A 249 -13.35 11.39 -4.53
CA LEU A 249 -14.20 10.30 -5.01
C LEU A 249 -15.49 10.83 -5.66
N PHE A 250 -16.07 11.91 -5.16
CA PHE A 250 -17.25 12.54 -5.76
C PHE A 250 -16.95 13.09 -7.15
N LYS A 251 -15.79 13.73 -7.37
CA LYS A 251 -15.35 14.19 -8.70
C LYS A 251 -15.36 13.07 -9.73
N GLU A 252 -14.94 11.89 -9.31
CA GLU A 252 -14.76 10.73 -10.20
C GLU A 252 -16.05 9.92 -10.36
N TYR A 253 -16.72 9.62 -9.25
CA TYR A 253 -17.81 8.63 -9.16
C TYR A 253 -19.15 9.20 -8.72
N GLY A 254 -19.21 10.45 -8.25
CA GLY A 254 -20.44 11.08 -7.78
C GLY A 254 -21.52 11.12 -8.86
N MET A 255 -22.80 11.08 -8.48
CA MET A 255 -23.86 11.11 -9.49
C MET A 255 -23.80 12.42 -10.30
N ILE A 256 -24.00 12.33 -11.62
CA ILE A 256 -24.21 13.50 -12.46
C ILE A 256 -25.42 14.28 -11.93
N MET A 257 -25.28 15.60 -11.82
CA MET A 257 -26.20 16.53 -11.17
C MET A 257 -26.33 16.38 -9.64
N GLY A 258 -25.62 15.44 -9.03
CA GLY A 258 -25.49 15.29 -7.58
C GLY A 258 -24.71 16.45 -6.96
N LYS A 259 -24.85 16.59 -5.64
CA LYS A 259 -24.26 17.68 -4.85
C LYS A 259 -23.40 17.15 -3.73
N PHE A 260 -22.20 17.71 -3.58
CA PHE A 260 -21.31 17.46 -2.45
C PHE A 260 -21.26 18.69 -1.56
N ASP A 261 -21.60 18.53 -0.29
CA ASP A 261 -21.61 19.61 0.70
C ASP A 261 -20.34 19.54 1.57
N CYS A 262 -19.45 20.52 1.42
CA CYS A 262 -18.22 20.60 2.20
C CYS A 262 -18.48 20.89 3.69
N SER A 263 -19.65 21.39 4.08
CA SER A 263 -19.95 21.69 5.49
C SER A 263 -20.20 20.43 6.33
N LEU A 264 -20.57 19.31 5.69
CA LEU A 264 -20.86 18.06 6.39
C LEU A 264 -19.61 17.50 7.09
N ALA A 265 -19.78 17.11 8.35
CA ALA A 265 -18.79 16.37 9.11
C ALA A 265 -18.57 14.99 8.47
N ARG A 266 -17.30 14.56 8.40
CA ARG A 266 -16.90 13.30 7.78
C ARG A 266 -15.79 12.69 8.62
N ASP A 267 -16.09 11.54 9.19
CA ASP A 267 -15.13 10.78 9.98
C ASP A 267 -14.35 9.82 9.09
N PRO A 268 -13.04 9.60 9.36
CA PRO A 268 -12.27 8.57 8.67
C PRO A 268 -12.96 7.21 8.73
N SER A 269 -12.73 6.37 7.73
CA SER A 269 -13.26 5.02 7.75
C SER A 269 -12.72 4.22 8.95
N PRO A 270 -13.47 3.22 9.46
CA PRO A 270 -12.94 2.30 10.47
C PRO A 270 -11.66 1.58 10.02
N PHE A 271 -11.47 1.40 8.71
CA PHE A 271 -10.28 0.77 8.13
C PHE A 271 -9.07 1.69 8.19
N ALA A 272 -9.24 2.97 7.88
CA ALA A 272 -8.21 3.99 8.06
C ALA A 272 -7.84 4.13 9.55
N SER A 273 -8.84 4.07 10.45
CA SER A 273 -8.59 4.10 11.90
C SER A 273 -7.80 2.89 12.39
N ALA A 274 -8.04 1.70 11.80
CA ALA A 274 -7.29 0.48 12.10
C ALA A 274 -5.87 0.49 11.52
N ALA A 275 -5.63 1.24 10.45
CA ALA A 275 -4.33 1.43 9.80
C ALA A 275 -3.51 2.55 10.47
N THR A 276 -3.30 2.42 11.77
CA THR A 276 -2.46 3.31 12.58
C THR A 276 -1.49 2.48 13.39
N PHE A 277 -0.41 3.09 13.90
CA PHE A 277 0.54 2.41 14.77
C PHE A 277 -0.19 1.74 15.96
N PRO A 278 0.12 0.47 16.32
CA PRO A 278 1.24 -0.35 15.84
C PRO A 278 0.93 -1.26 14.62
N ASN A 279 -0.20 -1.07 13.94
CA ASN A 279 -0.59 -1.93 12.81
C ASN A 279 0.05 -1.53 11.47
N VAL A 280 0.84 -0.45 11.46
CA VAL A 280 1.69 0.03 10.38
C VAL A 280 2.96 0.65 10.97
N ASP A 281 4.04 0.71 10.21
CA ASP A 281 5.35 1.20 10.71
C ASP A 281 5.41 2.72 10.79
N ASP A 282 4.77 3.42 9.86
CA ASP A 282 4.74 4.89 9.82
C ASP A 282 3.39 5.44 9.32
N GLN A 283 3.19 6.74 9.49
CA GLN A 283 2.03 7.46 9.01
C GLN A 283 2.45 8.73 8.27
N ILE A 284 1.99 8.86 7.03
CA ILE A 284 2.26 10.00 6.16
C ILE A 284 0.93 10.69 5.82
N SER A 285 0.83 11.99 6.12
CA SER A 285 -0.29 12.82 5.70
C SER A 285 -0.01 13.37 4.30
N ILE A 286 -0.88 13.07 3.33
CA ILE A 286 -0.66 13.50 1.93
C ILE A 286 -0.67 15.03 1.81
N GLU A 287 -1.42 15.72 2.65
CA GLU A 287 -1.44 17.18 2.71
C GLU A 287 -0.06 17.77 2.97
N ASP A 288 0.76 17.13 3.81
CA ASP A 288 2.12 17.58 4.11
C ASP A 288 3.03 17.41 2.89
N CYS A 289 2.80 16.36 2.10
CA CYS A 289 3.54 16.07 0.87
C CYS A 289 3.24 17.06 -0.25
N TRP A 290 2.05 17.65 -0.25
CA TRP A 290 1.61 18.64 -1.25
C TRP A 290 2.02 20.09 -0.92
N THR A 291 2.84 20.31 0.11
CA THR A 291 3.34 21.65 0.48
C THR A 291 4.50 22.16 -0.39
N GLY A 292 4.61 21.64 -1.61
CA GLY A 292 5.69 21.93 -2.56
C GLY A 292 6.85 20.93 -2.48
N THR A 293 7.96 21.24 -3.17
CA THR A 293 9.11 20.33 -3.32
C THR A 293 9.67 19.84 -1.98
N ALA A 294 9.77 20.72 -0.98
CA ALA A 294 10.28 20.35 0.35
C ALA A 294 9.37 19.34 1.06
N GLY A 295 8.05 19.55 1.02
CA GLY A 295 7.07 18.61 1.58
C GLY A 295 7.10 17.25 0.88
N ALA A 296 7.11 17.27 -0.45
CA ALA A 296 7.18 16.06 -1.25
C ALA A 296 8.45 15.25 -0.95
N ASN A 297 9.61 15.91 -0.92
CA ASN A 297 10.89 15.25 -0.60
C ASN A 297 10.89 14.65 0.80
N LYS A 298 10.36 15.37 1.80
CA LYS A 298 10.25 14.85 3.17
C LYS A 298 9.41 13.56 3.22
N CYS A 299 8.28 13.53 2.53
CA CYS A 299 7.45 12.33 2.48
C CYS A 299 8.13 11.16 1.77
N LEU A 300 8.82 11.43 0.65
CA LEU A 300 9.56 10.40 -0.09
C LEU A 300 10.73 9.86 0.73
N GLU A 301 11.49 10.72 1.41
CA GLU A 301 12.56 10.32 2.32
C GLU A 301 12.04 9.43 3.45
N THR A 302 10.93 9.82 4.07
CA THR A 302 10.28 9.04 5.13
C THR A 302 9.93 7.64 4.63
N ALA A 303 9.25 7.53 3.48
CA ALA A 303 8.82 6.26 2.92
C ALA A 303 9.99 5.38 2.43
N LEU A 304 10.98 5.95 1.72
CA LEU A 304 12.12 5.21 1.19
C LEU A 304 13.05 4.70 2.30
N LYS A 305 13.20 5.45 3.39
CA LYS A 305 14.00 5.04 4.54
C LYS A 305 13.48 3.76 5.19
N LEU A 306 12.17 3.50 5.15
CA LEU A 306 11.58 2.27 5.68
C LEU A 306 12.09 1.00 5.00
N VAL A 307 12.53 1.10 3.74
CA VAL A 307 13.13 0.01 2.97
C VAL A 307 14.64 0.19 2.73
N GLY A 308 15.27 1.12 3.46
CA GLY A 308 16.71 1.37 3.39
C GLY A 308 17.18 2.09 2.13
N LEU A 309 16.28 2.75 1.37
CA LEU A 309 16.63 3.52 0.18
C LEU A 309 16.78 5.03 0.50
N SER A 310 17.63 5.71 -0.27
CA SER A 310 17.82 7.17 -0.18
C SER A 310 16.90 7.92 -1.14
N ALA A 311 16.36 9.06 -0.73
CA ALA A 311 15.58 9.92 -1.62
C ALA A 311 16.44 10.77 -2.58
N GLU A 312 17.77 10.81 -2.41
CA GLU A 312 18.66 11.66 -3.21
C GLU A 312 18.55 11.41 -4.72
N ASP A 313 18.47 10.14 -5.12
CA ASP A 313 18.41 9.74 -6.53
C ASP A 313 17.04 10.05 -7.19
N CYS A 314 16.03 10.42 -6.41
CA CYS A 314 14.67 10.63 -6.89
C CYS A 314 14.03 11.96 -6.45
N ALA A 315 14.74 12.80 -5.69
CA ALA A 315 14.16 13.98 -5.05
C ALA A 315 13.41 14.91 -6.02
N THR A 316 14.08 15.39 -7.08
CA THR A 316 13.46 16.31 -8.04
C THR A 316 12.32 15.67 -8.82
N ALA A 317 12.56 14.51 -9.43
CA ALA A 317 11.57 13.84 -10.27
C ALA A 317 10.37 13.34 -9.46
N GLY A 318 10.60 12.81 -8.27
CA GLY A 318 9.57 12.37 -7.34
C GLY A 318 8.73 13.55 -6.85
N ALA A 319 9.36 14.68 -6.49
CA ALA A 319 8.63 15.89 -6.12
C ALA A 319 7.75 16.43 -7.25
N GLU A 320 8.21 16.39 -8.51
CA GLU A 320 7.40 16.76 -9.67
C GLU A 320 6.18 15.85 -9.85
N LYS A 321 6.33 14.54 -9.63
CA LYS A 321 5.21 13.59 -9.64
C LYS A 321 4.22 13.90 -8.53
N MET A 322 4.69 14.20 -7.33
CA MET A 322 3.85 14.55 -6.18
C MET A 322 3.10 15.88 -6.36
N ALA A 323 3.73 16.87 -7.00
CA ALA A 323 3.18 18.21 -7.22
C ALA A 323 1.97 18.24 -8.17
N SER A 324 1.71 17.16 -8.90
CA SER A 324 0.63 17.06 -9.88
C SER A 324 -0.77 16.78 -9.30
N SER A 325 -0.94 16.70 -7.96
CA SER A 325 -2.19 16.20 -7.36
C SER A 325 -3.02 17.23 -6.56
N ASN A 326 -4.32 17.23 -6.90
CA ASN A 326 -5.51 17.62 -6.15
C ASN A 326 -5.45 18.86 -5.24
N THR A 327 -6.03 19.96 -5.72
CA THR A 327 -6.36 21.13 -4.89
C THR A 327 -7.41 20.73 -3.84
N ALA A 328 -7.12 21.02 -2.56
CA ALA A 328 -8.05 20.82 -1.45
C ALA A 328 -9.25 21.79 -1.56
N MET A 329 -10.24 21.42 -2.37
CA MET A 329 -11.38 22.29 -2.71
C MET A 329 -12.24 22.62 -1.49
N CYS A 330 -12.48 21.63 -0.62
CA CYS A 330 -13.26 21.85 0.58
C CYS A 330 -12.43 22.53 1.67
N ALA A 331 -11.13 22.27 1.76
CA ALA A 331 -10.27 23.06 2.67
C ALA A 331 -10.25 24.55 2.28
N ALA A 332 -10.20 24.87 0.98
CA ALA A 332 -10.21 26.25 0.50
C ALA A 332 -11.56 26.96 0.71
N THR A 333 -12.68 26.23 0.62
CA THR A 333 -14.03 26.80 0.86
C THR A 333 -14.90 25.86 1.70
N PRO A 334 -14.74 25.85 3.04
CA PRO A 334 -15.32 24.84 3.93
C PRO A 334 -16.84 24.74 3.94
N GLN A 335 -17.54 25.79 3.52
CA GLN A 335 -19.00 25.82 3.50
C GLN A 335 -19.57 25.55 2.10
N ALA A 336 -18.74 25.44 1.06
CA ALA A 336 -19.23 25.35 -0.32
C ALA A 336 -20.02 24.06 -0.59
N VAL A 337 -21.05 24.19 -1.43
CA VAL A 337 -21.72 23.07 -2.08
C VAL A 337 -21.27 23.01 -3.52
N TYR A 338 -20.78 21.86 -3.96
CA TYR A 338 -20.35 21.62 -5.33
C TYR A 338 -21.33 20.70 -6.05
N LYS A 339 -21.70 21.05 -7.27
CA LYS A 339 -22.53 20.23 -8.13
C LYS A 339 -21.69 19.60 -9.23
N ARG A 340 -21.85 18.29 -9.47
CA ARG A 340 -21.24 17.62 -10.61
C ARG A 340 -22.11 17.85 -11.85
N LEU A 341 -21.60 18.53 -12.86
CA LEU A 341 -22.32 18.84 -14.09
C LEU A 341 -22.38 17.63 -15.02
N SER A 342 -23.19 17.72 -16.08
CA SER A 342 -23.34 16.67 -17.11
C SER A 342 -22.05 16.34 -17.87
N ASN A 343 -21.13 17.31 -17.97
CA ASN A 343 -19.79 17.12 -18.54
C ASN A 343 -18.76 16.60 -17.53
N GLY A 344 -19.18 16.28 -16.30
CA GLY A 344 -18.32 15.79 -15.22
C GLY A 344 -17.59 16.88 -14.43
N ASN A 345 -17.62 18.14 -14.87
CA ASN A 345 -16.98 19.25 -14.16
C ASN A 345 -17.74 19.58 -12.86
N LEU A 346 -17.03 20.19 -11.91
CA LEU A 346 -17.65 20.70 -10.69
C LEU A 346 -17.96 22.20 -10.80
N GLU A 347 -19.18 22.57 -10.41
CA GLU A 347 -19.60 23.96 -10.26
C GLU A 347 -19.85 24.25 -8.76
N LYS A 348 -19.24 25.32 -8.24
CA LYS A 348 -19.57 25.82 -6.91
C LYS A 348 -20.95 26.49 -6.98
N MET A 349 -21.90 26.00 -6.18
CA MET A 349 -23.23 26.58 -6.11
C MET A 349 -23.20 27.90 -5.34
N ALA A 350 -23.94 28.90 -5.82
CA ALA A 350 -24.25 30.08 -5.03
C ALA A 350 -25.16 29.64 -3.86
N MET A 351 -24.82 30.08 -2.66
CA MET A 351 -25.63 29.85 -1.46
C MET A 351 -26.89 30.68 -1.47
#